data_AF-A0A0P9NSK0-F1
#
_entry.id   AF-A0A0P9NSK0-F1
#
_cell.length_a   1.000
_cell.length_b   1.000
_cell.length_c   1.000
_cell.angle_alpha   90.00
_cell.angle_beta   90.00
_cell.angle_gamma   90.00
#
_symmetry.space_group_name_H-M   'P 1'
#
loop_
_entity.id
_entity.type
_entity.pdbx_description
1 polymer ?
#
loop_
_entity_poly.entity_id
_entity_poly.type
_entity_poly.pdbx_seq_one_letter_code
_entity_poly.pdbx_strand_id
1 'polypeptide(L)'
;HYVSPSVWAWRQKRVLKIREGCDLMLTLLPFEARFYEEQGVPVRFVGHPLADTIPLESDRAGARAGLGFAQDTPVVALMPGSRGGEVGRLGGLFFDTAELLL
;
A
#
# COMPACT_ATOMS: atom_id res chain seq x y z
N HIS A 1 -12.98 8.29 -13.06
CA HIS A 1 -12.57 8.46 -11.64
C HIS A 1 -11.19 7.84 -11.46
N TYR A 2 -10.27 8.51 -10.77
CA TYR A 2 -8.89 8.08 -10.59
C TYR A 2 -8.67 7.60 -9.15
N VAL A 3 -8.04 6.43 -9.01
CA VAL A 3 -7.95 5.64 -7.77
C VAL A 3 -9.31 5.07 -7.37
N SER A 4 -9.37 3.75 -7.33
CA SER A 4 -10.59 3.06 -7.00
C SER A 4 -10.84 3.06 -5.48
N PRO A 5 -12.08 3.34 -5.01
CA PRO A 5 -12.41 3.09 -3.62
C PRO A 5 -12.36 1.59 -3.34
N SER A 6 -11.92 1.19 -2.14
CA SER A 6 -11.81 -0.23 -1.74
C SER A 6 -13.14 -0.93 -1.50
N VAL A 7 -14.15 -0.68 -2.35
CA VAL A 7 -15.50 -1.25 -2.28
C VAL A 7 -15.49 -2.76 -2.43
N TRP A 8 -14.48 -3.32 -3.12
CA TRP A 8 -14.24 -4.76 -3.20
C TRP A 8 -14.14 -5.42 -1.82
N ALA A 9 -13.66 -4.69 -0.80
CA ALA A 9 -13.36 -5.27 0.51
C ALA A 9 -14.54 -5.26 1.51
N TRP A 10 -15.61 -4.46 1.30
CA TRP A 10 -16.64 -4.30 2.35
C TRP A 10 -17.99 -3.72 1.93
N ARG A 11 -18.14 -3.13 0.72
CA ARG A 11 -19.39 -2.47 0.29
C ARG A 11 -19.68 -2.65 -1.20
N GLN A 12 -19.74 -3.89 -1.67
CA GLN A 12 -19.96 -4.23 -3.08
C GLN A 12 -21.23 -3.59 -3.66
N LYS A 13 -22.32 -3.42 -2.88
CA LYS A 13 -23.54 -2.71 -3.33
C LYS A 13 -23.29 -1.26 -3.81
N ARG A 14 -22.18 -0.62 -3.40
CA ARG A 14 -21.81 0.72 -3.88
C ARG A 14 -21.29 0.70 -5.32
N VAL A 15 -20.96 -0.46 -5.89
CA VAL A 15 -20.52 -0.58 -7.28
C VAL A 15 -21.58 -0.03 -8.25
N LEU A 16 -22.86 -0.17 -7.93
CA LEU A 16 -23.97 0.38 -8.72
C LEU A 16 -23.90 1.90 -8.81
N LYS A 17 -23.65 2.57 -7.67
CA LYS A 17 -23.48 4.03 -7.63
C LYS A 17 -22.21 4.48 -8.34
N ILE A 18 -21.16 3.67 -8.31
CA ILE A 18 -19.92 3.95 -9.05
C ILE A 18 -20.18 3.87 -10.55
N ARG A 19 -20.90 2.84 -11.01
CA ARG A 19 -21.29 2.68 -12.41
C ARG A 19 -22.09 3.86 -12.94
N GLU A 20 -23.00 4.40 -12.13
CA GLU A 20 -23.79 5.58 -12.47
C GLU A 20 -22.98 6.88 -12.38
N GLY A 21 -21.94 6.91 -11.55
CA GLY A 21 -21.18 8.12 -11.22
C GLY A 21 -19.88 8.32 -12.00
N CYS A 22 -19.49 7.39 -12.88
CA CYS A 22 -18.33 7.58 -13.75
C CYS A 22 -18.43 6.81 -15.06
N ASP A 23 -17.97 7.43 -16.15
CA ASP A 23 -17.87 6.80 -17.47
C ASP A 23 -16.74 5.77 -17.55
N LEU A 24 -15.68 5.97 -16.75
CA LEU A 24 -14.50 5.11 -16.70
C LEU A 24 -13.85 5.11 -15.31
N MET A 25 -13.60 3.93 -14.76
CA MET A 25 -12.80 3.73 -13.56
C MET A 25 -11.33 3.50 -13.93
N LEU A 26 -10.40 4.20 -13.28
CA LEU A 26 -8.96 3.99 -13.43
C LEU A 26 -8.41 3.37 -12.15
N THR A 27 -7.92 2.14 -12.25
CA THR A 27 -7.45 1.34 -11.10
C THR A 27 -5.93 1.29 -11.03
N LEU A 28 -5.41 1.23 -9.81
CA LEU A 28 -3.96 1.21 -9.56
C LEU A 28 -3.42 -0.21 -9.45
N LEU A 29 -4.29 -1.20 -9.23
CA LEU A 29 -3.91 -2.60 -9.08
C LEU A 29 -4.75 -3.47 -10.03
N PRO A 30 -4.17 -4.55 -10.58
CA PRO A 30 -4.85 -5.38 -11.58
C PRO A 30 -6.09 -6.09 -11.03
N PHE A 31 -6.09 -6.50 -9.76
CA PHE A 31 -7.26 -7.15 -9.16
C PHE A 31 -8.46 -6.21 -9.00
N GLU A 32 -8.22 -4.91 -8.85
CA GLU A 32 -9.30 -3.91 -8.78
C GLU A 32 -10.00 -3.83 -10.14
N ALA A 33 -9.24 -3.82 -11.24
CA ALA A 33 -9.81 -3.79 -12.59
C ALA A 33 -10.72 -4.99 -12.82
N ARG A 34 -10.20 -6.19 -12.52
CA ARG A 34 -10.97 -7.43 -12.62
C ARG A 34 -12.29 -7.37 -11.84
N PHE A 35 -12.26 -6.84 -10.61
CA PHE A 35 -13.47 -6.67 -9.81
C PHE A 35 -14.53 -5.81 -10.52
N TYR A 36 -14.14 -4.72 -11.19
CA TYR A 36 -15.10 -3.86 -11.91
C TYR A 36 -15.57 -4.46 -13.25
N GLU A 37 -14.70 -5.18 -13.95
CA GLU A 37 -15.05 -5.92 -15.17
C GLU A 37 -16.17 -6.93 -14.89
N GLU A 38 -16.02 -7.72 -13.82
CA GLU A 38 -17.03 -8.69 -13.35
C GLU A 38 -18.36 -8.03 -12.97
N GLN A 39 -18.37 -6.74 -12.64
CA GLN A 39 -19.56 -5.96 -12.28
C GLN A 39 -20.10 -5.11 -13.45
N GLY A 40 -19.53 -5.25 -14.65
CA GLY A 40 -19.96 -4.53 -15.85
C GLY A 40 -19.71 -3.02 -15.79
N VAL A 41 -18.68 -2.58 -15.05
CA VAL A 41 -18.27 -1.17 -15.00
C VAL A 41 -17.10 -0.96 -15.96
N PRO A 42 -17.15 0.02 -16.88
CA PRO A 42 -16.01 0.34 -17.72
C PRO A 42 -14.79 0.71 -16.86
N VAL A 43 -13.68 0.02 -17.10
CA VAL A 43 -12.47 0.14 -16.27
C VAL A 43 -11.18 -0.03 -17.08
N ARG A 44 -10.12 0.64 -16.60
CA ARG A 44 -8.74 0.47 -17.08
C ARG A 44 -7.78 0.42 -15.90
N PHE A 45 -6.93 -0.59 -15.89
CA PHE A 45 -5.75 -0.63 -15.04
C PHE A 45 -4.67 0.29 -15.61
N VAL A 46 -4.24 1.27 -14.83
CA VAL A 46 -3.27 2.31 -15.25
C VAL A 46 -1.94 2.24 -14.50
N GLY A 47 -1.77 1.23 -13.64
CA GLY A 47 -0.58 1.11 -12.79
C GLY A 47 -0.63 2.04 -11.57
N HIS A 48 0.34 1.84 -10.69
CA HIS A 48 0.47 2.58 -9.45
C HIS A 48 1.61 3.60 -9.60
N PRO A 49 1.38 4.93 -9.51
CA PRO A 49 2.42 5.95 -9.74
C PRO A 49 3.68 5.75 -8.88
N LEU A 50 3.49 5.29 -7.63
CA LEU A 50 4.62 4.99 -6.75
C LEU A 50 5.55 3.90 -7.33
N ALA A 51 5.02 2.93 -8.07
CA ALA A 51 5.85 1.91 -8.71
C ALA A 51 6.77 2.50 -9.77
N ASP A 52 6.36 3.57 -10.45
CA ASP A 52 7.20 4.27 -11.43
C ASP A 52 8.33 5.08 -10.76
N THR A 53 8.16 5.44 -9.50
CA THR A 53 9.17 6.21 -8.74
C THR A 53 10.17 5.35 -7.98
N ILE A 54 9.85 4.07 -7.73
CA ILE A 54 10.71 3.15 -6.99
C ILE A 54 11.56 2.38 -8.01
N PRO A 55 12.91 2.46 -7.93
CA PRO A 55 13.75 1.71 -8.85
C PRO A 55 13.60 0.21 -8.60
N LEU A 56 13.69 -0.59 -9.67
CA LEU A 56 13.67 -2.05 -9.60
C LEU A 56 14.77 -2.59 -8.69
N GLU A 57 15.93 -1.93 -8.71
CA GLU A 57 17.05 -2.20 -7.81
C GLU A 57 17.22 -1.00 -6.88
N SER A 58 16.97 -1.21 -5.59
CA SER A 58 17.15 -0.17 -4.58
C SER A 58 18.61 -0.08 -4.14
N ASP A 59 19.15 1.14 -4.08
CA ASP A 59 20.48 1.39 -3.53
C ASP A 59 20.48 1.30 -2.00
N ARG A 60 20.62 0.07 -1.50
CA ARG A 60 20.67 -0.21 -0.07
C ARG A 60 21.88 0.43 0.61
N ALA A 61 23.03 0.48 -0.06
CA ALA A 61 24.26 1.01 0.51
C ALA A 61 24.17 2.52 0.70
N GLY A 62 23.68 3.23 -0.32
CA GLY A 62 23.41 4.67 -0.27
C GLY A 62 22.34 5.02 0.76
N ALA A 63 21.24 4.27 0.83
CA ALA A 63 20.21 4.48 1.84
C ALA A 63 20.75 4.32 3.27
N ARG A 64 21.58 3.30 3.51
CA ARG A 64 22.25 3.10 4.80
C ARG A 64 23.21 4.25 5.15
N ALA A 65 24.03 4.68 4.20
CA ALA A 65 24.94 5.80 4.41
C ALA A 65 24.17 7.09 4.73
N GLY A 66 23.08 7.37 4.00
CA GLY A 66 22.23 8.54 4.21
C GLY A 66 21.51 8.56 5.58
N LEU A 67 21.27 7.37 6.16
CA LEU A 67 20.68 7.22 7.50
C LEU A 67 21.72 7.02 8.61
N GLY A 68 23.01 7.00 8.28
CA GLY A 68 24.10 6.83 9.25
C GLY A 68 24.30 5.40 9.77
N PHE A 69 23.79 4.38 9.05
CA PHE A 69 23.96 2.98 9.43
C PHE A 69 25.25 2.38 8.87
N ALA A 70 25.90 1.52 9.66
CA ALA A 70 27.01 0.69 9.17
C ALA A 70 26.52 -0.32 8.12
N GLN A 71 27.39 -0.66 7.16
CA GLN A 71 27.03 -1.52 6.04
C GLN A 71 26.85 -2.99 6.45
N ASP A 72 27.59 -3.45 7.46
CA ASP A 72 27.63 -4.86 7.84
C ASP A 72 26.80 -5.18 9.09
N THR A 73 26.01 -4.21 9.57
CA THR A 73 25.13 -4.41 10.74
C THR A 73 23.71 -4.74 10.29
N PRO A 74 23.04 -5.73 10.91
CA PRO A 74 21.61 -5.94 10.74
C PRO A 74 20.83 -4.68 11.10
N VAL A 75 19.85 -4.31 10.26
CA VAL A 75 18.97 -3.16 10.51
C VAL A 75 17.54 -3.64 10.36
N VAL A 76 16.70 -3.36 11.36
CA VAL A 76 15.28 -3.69 11.37
C VAL A 76 14.48 -2.39 11.46
N ALA A 77 13.52 -2.21 10.56
CA ALA A 77 12.60 -1.09 10.59
C ALA A 77 11.31 -1.49 11.34
N LEU A 78 10.96 -0.75 12.38
CA LEU A 78 9.71 -0.92 13.13
C LEU A 78 8.66 0.06 12.60
N MET A 79 7.55 -0.45 12.06
CA MET A 79 6.46 0.35 11.49
C MET A 79 5.11 -0.04 12.13
N PRO A 80 4.81 0.44 13.35
CA PRO A 80 3.63 0.01 14.12
C PRO A 80 2.29 0.57 13.58
N GLY A 81 2.30 1.20 12.41
CA GLY A 81 1.13 1.81 11.76
C GLY A 81 1.23 3.33 11.69
N SER A 82 0.29 3.92 10.95
CA SER A 82 0.23 5.38 10.71
C SER A 82 -0.81 6.07 11.61
N ARG A 83 -1.74 5.30 12.18
CA ARG A 83 -2.84 5.81 13.00
C ARG A 83 -2.50 5.65 14.47
N GLY A 84 -2.85 6.63 15.29
CA GLY A 84 -2.60 6.58 16.74
C GLY A 84 -3.15 5.33 17.44
N GLY A 85 -4.27 4.78 16.96
CA GLY A 85 -4.80 3.50 17.47
C GLY A 85 -4.00 2.26 17.06
N GLU A 86 -3.32 2.27 15.91
CA GLU A 86 -2.37 1.21 15.51
C GLU A 86 -1.12 1.31 16.37
N VAL A 87 -0.53 2.50 16.48
CA VAL A 87 0.64 2.77 17.32
C VAL A 87 0.39 2.39 18.78
N GLY A 88 -0.76 2.77 19.35
CA GLY A 88 -1.09 2.45 20.74
C GLY A 88 -1.28 0.95 21.00
N ARG A 89 -1.69 0.16 20.00
CA ARG A 89 -1.87 -1.30 20.15
C ARG A 89 -0.63 -2.11 19.80
N LEU A 90 0.12 -1.67 18.79
CA LEU A 90 1.23 -2.42 18.20
C LEU A 90 2.61 -1.92 18.65
N GLY A 91 2.72 -0.66 19.09
CA GLY A 91 4.00 -0.04 19.44
C GLY A 91 4.74 -0.80 20.53
N GLY A 92 4.07 -1.09 21.65
CA GLY A 92 4.67 -1.88 22.75
C GLY A 92 5.14 -3.25 22.27
N LEU A 93 4.27 -4.00 21.59
CA LEU A 93 4.61 -5.31 21.05
C LEU A 93 5.81 -5.27 20.09
N PHE A 94 5.93 -4.22 19.28
CA PHE A 94 7.07 -4.05 18.37
C PHE A 94 8.37 -3.79 19.13
N PHE A 95 8.33 -3.03 20.21
CA PHE A 95 9.50 -2.82 21.09
C PHE A 95 9.87 -4.10 21.84
N ASP A 96 8.89 -4.81 22.43
CA ASP A 96 9.12 -6.10 23.08
C ASP A 96 9.79 -7.10 22.12
N THR A 97 9.35 -7.11 20.85
CA THR A 97 9.96 -7.94 19.81
C THR A 97 11.38 -7.50 19.49
N ALA A 98 11.64 -6.20 19.46
CA ALA A 98 12.98 -5.67 19.16
C ALA A 98 13.99 -6.03 20.26
N GLU A 99 13.56 -6.03 21.52
CA GLU A 99 14.40 -6.48 22.65
C GLU A 99 14.80 -7.95 22.54
N LEU A 100 13.96 -8.81 21.94
CA LEU A 100 14.28 -10.23 21.71
C LEU A 100 15.24 -10.47 20.54
N LEU A 101 15.43 -9.48 19.66
CA LEU A 101 16.29 -9.56 18.48
C LEU A 101 17.72 -9.04 18.73
N LEU A 102 17.92 -8.30 19.83
CA LEU A 102 19.20 -7.74 20.27
C LEU A 102 19.94 -8.69 21.21
#